data_AF-A0A928P1E3-F1
#
_entry.id   AF-A0A928P1E3-F1
#
_cell.length_a   1.000
_cell.length_b   1.000
_cell.length_c   1.000
_cell.angle_alpha   90.00
_cell.angle_beta   90.00
_cell.angle_gamma   90.00
#
_symmetry.space_group_name_H-M   'P 1'
#
loop_
_entity.id
_entity.type
_entity.pdbx_description
1 polymer ?
#
loop_
_entity_poly.entity_id
_entity_poly.type
_entity_poly.pdbx_seq_one_letter_code
_entity_poly.pdbx_strand_id
1 'polypeptide(L)'
;MYEGTGSANHAEHSVLVKPTAKTKLLKFGLFAGAIALFVGVFVILSLIEMDFLLLPSSVMLIVLEVFGIWFFWKYTGIEYDYLIATGDLTVTAIYGGRSRKDIFSVKISSASIIAPYEGKPANEESTADTVYSCVSSFDATDIVYIAFKDEDGKKYVAYIEAPQKFIKLFKFYNSTACKVTVK
;
A
#
# COMPACT_ATOMS: atom_id res chain seq x y z
N MET A 1 -2.20 15.39 -11.55
CA MET A 1 -2.41 16.58 -10.70
C MET A 1 -3.80 17.09 -11.01
N TYR A 2 -4.77 16.79 -10.13
CA TYR A 2 -6.06 17.46 -10.12
C TYR A 2 -6.08 18.23 -8.80
N GLU A 3 -6.03 19.57 -8.86
CA GLU A 3 -6.41 20.39 -7.73
C GLU A 3 -7.94 20.44 -7.72
N GLY A 4 -8.56 19.56 -6.95
CA GLY A 4 -9.99 19.60 -6.66
C GLY A 4 -10.35 20.90 -5.95
N THR A 5 -11.38 21.57 -6.44
CA THR A 5 -12.02 22.76 -5.86
C THR A 5 -12.25 22.59 -4.36
N GLY A 6 -11.44 23.29 -3.56
CA GLY A 6 -11.41 23.15 -2.10
C GLY A 6 -12.66 23.71 -1.44
N SER A 7 -13.53 22.82 -0.96
CA SER A 7 -14.36 23.14 0.21
C SER A 7 -13.42 23.24 1.43
N ALA A 8 -13.73 24.11 2.39
CA ALA A 8 -12.90 24.31 3.58
C ALA A 8 -12.67 23.03 4.42
N ASN A 9 -13.45 21.99 4.15
CA ASN A 9 -13.51 20.72 4.89
C ASN A 9 -13.07 19.51 4.06
N HIS A 10 -12.31 19.74 2.98
CA HIS A 10 -11.89 18.69 2.05
C HIS A 10 -10.37 18.73 1.83
N ALA A 11 -9.72 17.57 1.90
CA ALA A 11 -8.34 17.41 1.51
C ALA A 11 -8.09 16.02 0.92
N GLU A 12 -7.34 15.98 -0.17
CA GLU A 12 -6.88 14.76 -0.83
C GLU A 12 -5.36 14.75 -0.91
N HIS A 13 -4.74 13.59 -0.77
CA HIS A 13 -3.31 13.43 -0.93
C HIS A 13 -2.97 11.99 -1.30
N SER A 14 -2.20 11.80 -2.36
CA SER A 14 -1.78 10.48 -2.82
C SER A 14 -0.27 10.31 -2.73
N VAL A 15 0.14 9.11 -2.35
CA VAL A 15 1.53 8.76 -2.04
C VAL A 15 1.89 7.43 -2.69
N LEU A 16 2.97 7.45 -3.46
CA LEU A 16 3.52 6.27 -4.12
C LEU A 16 4.41 5.50 -3.15
N VAL A 17 4.16 4.20 -2.97
CA VAL A 17 5.02 3.35 -2.14
C VAL A 17 6.37 3.17 -2.83
N LYS A 18 7.45 3.53 -2.14
CA LYS A 18 8.80 3.36 -2.68
C LYS A 18 9.09 1.86 -2.82
N PRO A 19 9.74 1.43 -3.92
CA PRO A 19 10.04 0.02 -4.13
C PRO A 19 11.06 -0.48 -3.09
N THR A 20 10.56 -1.16 -2.07
CA THR A 20 11.35 -1.80 -1.01
C THR A 20 12.24 -2.91 -1.58
N ALA A 21 13.34 -3.23 -0.87
CA ALA A 21 14.20 -4.37 -1.21
C ALA A 21 13.40 -5.68 -1.38
N LYS A 22 12.35 -5.89 -0.55
CA LYS A 22 11.42 -7.02 -0.68
C LYS A 22 10.71 -7.04 -2.04
N THR A 23 10.22 -5.89 -2.52
CA THR A 23 9.54 -5.78 -3.82
C THR A 23 10.51 -6.02 -4.97
N LYS A 24 11.76 -5.55 -4.86
CA LYS A 24 12.81 -5.83 -5.86
C LYS A 24 13.17 -7.31 -5.88
N LEU A 25 13.34 -7.93 -4.71
CA LEU A 25 13.64 -9.35 -4.56
C LEU A 25 12.50 -10.21 -5.11
N LEU A 26 11.24 -9.84 -4.86
CA LEU A 26 10.08 -10.53 -5.40
C LEU A 26 10.04 -10.47 -6.92
N LYS A 27 10.31 -9.30 -7.53
CA LYS A 27 10.42 -9.16 -8.98
C LYS A 27 11.52 -10.05 -9.54
N PHE A 28 12.71 -10.00 -8.93
CA PHE A 28 13.83 -10.82 -9.34
C PHE A 28 13.51 -12.32 -9.23
N GLY A 29 12.91 -12.75 -8.12
CA GLY A 29 12.48 -14.13 -7.91
C GLY A 29 11.43 -14.59 -8.93
N LEU A 30 10.50 -13.72 -9.32
CA LEU A 30 9.52 -14.02 -10.37
C LEU A 30 10.20 -14.28 -11.72
N PHE A 31 11.15 -13.42 -12.13
CA PHE A 31 11.90 -13.60 -13.37
C PHE A 31 12.80 -14.84 -13.32
N ALA A 32 13.54 -15.03 -12.23
CA ALA A 32 14.40 -16.20 -12.07
C ALA A 32 13.59 -17.50 -12.06
N GLY A 33 12.43 -17.51 -11.40
CA GLY A 33 11.50 -18.63 -11.36
C GLY A 33 10.91 -18.96 -12.73
N ALA A 34 10.54 -17.95 -13.53
CA ALA A 34 10.08 -18.15 -14.90
C ALA A 34 11.17 -18.81 -15.77
N ILE A 35 12.40 -18.28 -15.73
CA ILE A 35 13.53 -18.87 -16.48
C ILE A 35 13.80 -20.32 -16.03
N ALA A 36 13.79 -20.57 -14.71
CA ALA A 36 14.01 -21.91 -14.18
C ALA A 36 12.91 -22.89 -14.61
N LEU A 37 11.65 -22.44 -14.67
CA LEU A 37 10.52 -23.23 -15.16
C LEU A 37 10.66 -23.53 -16.65
N PHE A 38 10.99 -22.53 -17.47
CA PHE A 38 11.23 -22.72 -18.90
C PHE A 38 12.34 -23.75 -19.16
N VAL A 39 13.50 -23.59 -18.52
CA VAL A 39 14.64 -24.50 -18.64
C VAL A 39 14.27 -25.90 -18.12
N GLY A 40 13.55 -25.98 -17.00
CA GLY A 40 13.11 -27.24 -16.42
C GLY A 40 12.21 -28.03 -17.38
N VAL A 41 11.20 -27.39 -17.97
CA VAL A 41 10.34 -28.05 -18.97
C VAL A 41 11.13 -28.46 -20.20
N PHE A 42 12.02 -27.60 -20.69
CA PHE A 42 12.88 -27.91 -21.84
C PHE A 42 13.73 -29.16 -21.59
N VAL A 43 14.43 -29.22 -20.45
CA VAL A 43 15.26 -30.37 -20.05
C VAL A 43 14.41 -31.63 -19.91
N ILE A 44 13.25 -31.55 -19.26
CA ILE A 44 12.35 -32.71 -19.08
C ILE A 44 11.91 -33.27 -20.44
N LEU A 45 11.47 -32.41 -21.36
CA LEU A 45 11.00 -32.83 -22.69
C LEU A 45 12.11 -33.49 -23.51
N SER A 46 13.34 -32.98 -23.43
CA SER A 46 14.51 -33.60 -24.08
C SER A 46 14.88 -34.94 -23.45
N LEU A 47 14.76 -35.11 -22.12
CA LEU A 47 15.07 -36.38 -21.45
C LEU A 47 14.08 -37.50 -21.79
N ILE A 48 12.84 -37.17 -22.13
CA ILE A 48 11.80 -38.14 -22.52
C ILE A 48 11.68 -38.29 -24.05
N GLU A 49 12.64 -37.74 -24.81
CA GLU A 49 12.72 -37.83 -26.28
C GLU A 49 11.46 -37.31 -27.00
N MET A 50 10.72 -36.37 -26.38
CA MET A 50 9.51 -35.77 -26.94
C MET A 50 9.82 -34.45 -27.66
N ASP A 51 10.85 -34.45 -28.51
CA ASP A 51 11.35 -33.23 -29.15
C ASP A 51 10.33 -32.54 -30.06
N PHE A 52 9.38 -33.30 -30.63
CA PHE A 52 8.29 -32.74 -31.43
C PHE A 52 7.38 -31.79 -30.64
N LEU A 53 7.34 -31.91 -29.29
CA LEU A 53 6.58 -31.03 -28.40
C LEU A 53 7.36 -29.79 -27.97
N LEU A 54 8.67 -29.70 -28.20
CA LEU A 54 9.49 -28.56 -27.74
C LEU A 54 8.99 -27.23 -28.31
N LEU A 55 8.69 -27.18 -29.61
CA LEU A 55 8.23 -25.96 -30.25
C LEU A 55 6.84 -25.52 -29.73
N PRO A 56 5.78 -26.34 -29.76
CA PRO A 56 4.47 -25.90 -29.25
C PRO A 56 4.47 -25.62 -27.73
N SER A 57 5.20 -26.39 -26.94
CA SER A 57 5.30 -26.16 -25.49
C SER A 57 6.07 -24.88 -25.16
N SER A 58 7.19 -24.61 -25.84
CA SER A 58 7.96 -23.38 -25.61
C SER A 58 7.16 -22.12 -25.91
N VAL A 59 6.41 -22.10 -27.03
CA VAL A 59 5.52 -20.97 -27.37
C VAL A 59 4.44 -20.79 -26.30
N MET A 60 3.78 -21.88 -25.87
CA MET A 60 2.74 -21.81 -24.84
C MET A 60 3.29 -21.30 -23.51
N LEU A 61 4.47 -21.78 -23.10
CA LEU A 61 5.13 -21.35 -21.86
C LEU A 61 5.53 -19.88 -21.89
N ILE A 62 6.13 -19.42 -23.00
CA ILE A 62 6.48 -18.00 -23.14
C ILE A 62 5.23 -17.12 -23.02
N VAL A 63 4.13 -17.49 -23.67
CA VAL A 63 2.86 -16.75 -23.56
C VAL A 63 2.36 -16.72 -22.11
N LEU A 64 2.41 -17.86 -21.42
CA LEU A 64 1.99 -17.98 -20.03
C LEU A 64 2.87 -17.16 -19.08
N GLU A 65 4.19 -17.17 -19.28
CA GLU A 65 5.15 -16.40 -18.49
C GLU A 65 5.00 -14.89 -18.72
N VAL A 66 4.88 -14.45 -19.97
CA VAL A 66 4.66 -13.04 -20.30
C VAL A 66 3.35 -12.55 -19.68
N PHE A 67 2.28 -13.34 -19.79
CA PHE A 67 0.99 -13.00 -19.19
C PHE A 67 1.07 -12.99 -17.66
N GLY A 68 1.74 -13.97 -17.06
CA GLY A 68 1.97 -14.05 -15.61
C GLY A 68 2.74 -12.84 -15.10
N ILE A 69 3.88 -12.51 -15.71
CA ILE A 69 4.71 -11.36 -15.35
C ILE A 69 3.91 -10.07 -15.46
N TRP A 70 3.16 -9.88 -16.54
CA TRP A 70 2.29 -8.72 -16.73
C TRP A 70 1.23 -8.60 -15.63
N PHE A 71 0.59 -9.71 -15.27
CA PHE A 71 -0.43 -9.76 -14.22
C PHE A 71 0.16 -9.43 -12.83
N PHE A 72 1.30 -10.03 -12.49
CA PHE A 72 1.97 -9.80 -11.21
C PHE A 72 2.56 -8.39 -11.09
N TRP A 73 2.93 -7.75 -12.20
CA TRP A 73 3.50 -6.40 -12.18
C TRP A 73 2.61 -5.38 -11.48
N LYS A 74 1.28 -5.51 -11.64
CA LYS A 74 0.27 -4.63 -11.04
C LYS A 74 0.36 -4.58 -9.51
N TYR A 75 0.72 -5.70 -8.88
CA TYR A 75 0.77 -5.79 -7.41
C TYR A 75 2.03 -5.15 -6.81
N THR A 76 2.98 -4.73 -7.65
CA THR A 76 4.25 -4.17 -7.19
C THR A 76 4.30 -2.64 -7.16
N GLY A 77 3.32 -1.97 -7.77
CA GLY A 77 3.17 -0.51 -7.75
C GLY A 77 1.93 -0.13 -6.97
N ILE A 78 2.03 -0.14 -5.64
CA ILE A 78 0.93 0.26 -4.74
C ILE A 78 1.05 1.76 -4.49
N GLU A 79 -0.07 2.45 -4.61
CA GLU A 79 -0.22 3.86 -4.27
C GLU A 79 -1.30 3.95 -3.19
N TYR A 80 -1.11 4.82 -2.20
CA TYR A 80 -2.13 5.09 -1.20
C TYR A 80 -2.72 6.47 -1.47
N ASP A 81 -4.04 6.55 -1.51
CA ASP A 81 -4.80 7.79 -1.66
C ASP A 81 -5.54 8.06 -0.34
N TYR A 82 -5.33 9.24 0.22
CA TYR A 82 -5.96 9.69 1.45
C TYR A 82 -7.00 10.75 1.12
N LEU A 83 -8.20 10.56 1.62
CA LEU A 83 -9.32 11.46 1.42
C LEU A 83 -9.89 11.86 2.78
N ILE A 84 -9.87 13.15 3.10
CA ILE A 84 -10.64 13.72 4.18
C ILE A 84 -11.84 14.45 3.58
N ALA A 85 -13.04 14.00 3.96
CA ALA A 85 -14.29 14.64 3.58
C ALA A 85 -15.22 14.68 4.80
N THR A 86 -15.64 15.88 5.20
CA THR A 86 -16.67 16.07 6.24
C THR A 86 -16.34 15.39 7.58
N GLY A 87 -15.05 15.28 7.92
CA GLY A 87 -14.59 14.66 9.17
C GLY A 87 -14.35 13.16 9.13
N ASP A 88 -14.61 12.52 7.98
CA ASP A 88 -14.23 11.14 7.71
C ASP A 88 -12.88 11.10 6.99
N LEU A 89 -11.97 10.25 7.47
CA LEU A 89 -10.71 9.91 6.84
C LEU A 89 -10.87 8.55 6.15
N THR A 90 -10.78 8.54 4.83
CA THR A 90 -10.80 7.33 4.00
C THR A 90 -9.43 7.13 3.38
N VAL A 91 -8.92 5.90 3.47
CA VAL A 91 -7.66 5.50 2.83
C VAL A 91 -7.93 4.41 1.82
N THR A 92 -7.52 4.65 0.58
CA THR A 92 -7.72 3.76 -0.55
C THR A 92 -6.37 3.33 -1.13
N ALA A 93 -6.17 2.03 -1.32
CA ALA A 93 -5.03 1.50 -2.05
C ALA A 93 -5.33 1.45 -3.55
N ILE A 94 -4.44 1.99 -4.37
CA ILE A 94 -4.47 1.91 -5.83
C ILE A 94 -3.35 0.96 -6.28
N TYR A 95 -3.72 -0.17 -6.87
CA TYR A 95 -2.78 -1.17 -7.39
C TYR A 95 -2.52 -0.93 -8.88
N GLY A 96 -1.27 -0.63 -9.20
CA GLY A 96 -0.75 -0.45 -10.56
C GLY A 96 -1.49 0.65 -11.34
N GLY A 97 -1.93 1.71 -10.66
CA GLY A 97 -2.65 2.84 -11.26
C GLY A 97 -4.04 2.51 -11.81
N ARG A 98 -4.63 1.36 -11.45
CA ARG A 98 -5.92 0.90 -12.02
C ARG A 98 -6.94 0.47 -10.98
N SER A 99 -6.56 -0.48 -10.13
CA SER A 99 -7.51 -1.14 -9.23
C SER A 99 -7.51 -0.45 -7.88
N ARG A 100 -8.64 0.11 -7.50
CA ARG A 100 -8.82 0.79 -6.22
C ARG A 100 -9.47 -0.15 -5.21
N LYS A 101 -8.95 -0.19 -3.99
CA LYS A 101 -9.50 -0.95 -2.87
C LYS A 101 -9.45 -0.09 -1.62
N ASP A 102 -10.62 0.15 -1.03
CA ASP A 102 -10.70 0.89 0.22
C ASP A 102 -10.14 0.03 1.36
N ILE A 103 -9.21 0.61 2.12
CA ILE A 103 -8.54 -0.07 3.23
C ILE A 103 -9.36 0.13 4.49
N PHE A 104 -9.67 1.39 4.80
CA PHE A 104 -10.53 1.77 5.91
C PHE A 104 -11.13 3.15 5.66
N SER A 105 -12.26 3.40 6.31
CA SER A 105 -12.89 4.71 6.41
C SER A 105 -13.33 4.91 7.85
N VAL A 106 -12.82 5.96 8.50
CA VAL A 106 -13.04 6.21 9.93
C VAL A 106 -13.30 7.68 10.22
N LYS A 107 -14.14 7.94 11.21
CA LYS A 107 -14.37 9.28 11.73
C LYS A 107 -13.13 9.77 12.47
N ILE A 108 -12.63 10.95 12.11
CA ILE A 108 -11.49 11.57 12.82
C ILE A 108 -11.82 11.81 14.30
N SER A 109 -13.10 12.06 14.61
CA SER A 109 -13.57 12.25 15.99
C SER A 109 -13.52 10.98 16.85
N SER A 110 -13.52 9.77 16.27
CA SER A 110 -13.38 8.51 17.02
C SER A 110 -11.93 8.10 17.25
N ALA A 111 -10.97 8.82 16.65
CA ALA A 111 -9.55 8.58 16.87
C ALA A 111 -9.18 8.81 18.35
N SER A 112 -8.50 7.83 18.94
CA SER A 112 -8.03 7.89 20.32
C SER A 112 -6.79 8.76 20.45
N ILE A 113 -5.88 8.68 19.49
CA ILE A 113 -4.67 9.51 19.44
C ILE A 113 -4.24 9.73 17.99
N ILE A 114 -3.78 10.94 17.70
CA ILE A 114 -3.16 11.35 16.43
C ILE A 114 -1.84 12.03 16.79
N ALA A 115 -0.72 11.41 16.47
CA ALA A 115 0.59 11.89 16.89
C ALA A 115 1.67 11.67 15.81
N PRO A 116 2.74 12.49 15.80
CA PRO A 116 3.80 12.36 14.81
C PRO A 116 4.58 11.07 15.07
N TYR A 117 5.06 10.45 13.98
CA TYR A 117 5.96 9.31 14.06
C TYR A 117 7.41 9.80 14.19
N GLU A 118 8.08 9.43 15.28
CA GLU A 118 9.44 9.85 15.59
C GLU A 118 10.49 8.73 15.34
N GLY A 119 10.23 7.84 14.37
CA GLY A 119 11.16 6.77 14.02
C GLY A 119 11.14 5.55 14.95
N LYS A 120 10.20 5.49 15.89
CA LYS A 120 9.94 4.32 16.75
C LYS A 120 8.47 3.91 16.64
N PRO A 121 8.17 2.60 16.67
CA PRO A 121 6.78 2.12 16.64
C PRO A 121 5.99 2.76 17.78
N ALA A 122 4.76 3.17 17.48
CA ALA A 122 3.88 3.75 18.47
C ALA A 122 3.63 2.75 19.62
N ASN A 123 3.51 3.23 20.85
CA ASN A 123 3.18 2.35 21.98
C ASN A 123 1.84 1.63 21.74
N GLU A 124 0.92 2.31 21.06
CA GLU A 124 -0.39 1.79 20.67
C GLU A 124 -0.29 0.61 19.69
N GLU A 125 0.78 0.54 18.88
CA GLU A 125 1.05 -0.56 17.95
C GLU A 125 1.20 -1.90 18.68
N SER A 126 1.83 -1.89 19.86
CA SER A 126 2.04 -3.10 20.66
C SER A 126 0.75 -3.71 21.19
N THR A 127 -0.35 -2.94 21.20
CA THR A 127 -1.67 -3.41 21.64
C THR A 127 -2.70 -3.44 20.52
N ALA A 128 -2.28 -3.18 19.28
CA ALA A 128 -3.15 -3.14 18.12
C ALA A 128 -3.43 -4.56 17.58
N ASP A 129 -4.68 -4.83 17.23
CA ASP A 129 -5.07 -6.05 16.54
C ASP A 129 -4.60 -6.03 15.08
N THR A 130 -4.55 -4.83 14.48
CA THR A 130 -4.13 -4.66 13.08
C THR A 130 -3.45 -3.31 12.88
N VAL A 131 -2.36 -3.34 12.10
CA VAL A 131 -1.54 -2.17 11.79
C VAL A 131 -1.54 -1.92 10.29
N TYR A 132 -2.03 -0.76 9.88
CA TYR A 132 -2.02 -0.31 8.48
C TYR A 132 -0.82 0.60 8.25
N SER A 133 0.12 0.16 7.41
CA SER A 133 1.26 0.97 6.98
C SER A 133 0.98 1.60 5.62
N CYS A 134 0.33 2.76 5.62
CA CYS A 134 -0.03 3.50 4.42
C CYS A 134 0.90 4.70 4.27
N VAL A 135 2.20 4.44 4.05
CA VAL A 135 3.25 5.46 3.87
C VAL A 135 4.11 5.09 2.66
N SER A 136 4.78 6.06 2.04
CA SER A 136 5.73 5.78 0.95
C SER A 136 6.93 4.98 1.44
N SER A 137 7.43 5.35 2.63
CA SER A 137 8.50 4.74 3.40
C SER A 137 8.42 5.24 4.83
N PHE A 138 8.87 4.45 5.81
CA PHE A 138 9.04 4.94 7.19
C PHE A 138 10.16 5.97 7.35
N ASP A 139 10.97 6.18 6.29
CA ASP A 139 11.96 7.26 6.21
C ASP A 139 11.37 8.59 5.70
N ALA A 140 10.08 8.63 5.35
CA ALA A 140 9.44 9.86 4.90
C ALA A 140 9.31 10.88 6.05
N THR A 141 9.39 12.16 5.71
CA THR A 141 9.07 13.23 6.66
C THR A 141 7.56 13.35 6.82
N ASP A 142 7.10 13.87 7.95
CA ASP A 142 5.68 14.20 8.21
C ASP A 142 4.74 12.97 8.28
N ILE A 143 5.27 11.84 8.73
CA ILE A 143 4.45 10.66 9.06
C ILE A 143 3.70 10.93 10.37
N VAL A 144 2.41 10.62 10.36
CA VAL A 144 1.52 10.66 11.52
C VAL A 144 0.92 9.28 11.70
N TYR A 145 0.80 8.85 12.95
CA TYR A 145 0.05 7.65 13.30
C TYR A 145 -1.29 8.01 13.94
N ILE A 146 -2.31 7.22 13.62
CA ILE A 146 -3.68 7.38 14.09
C ILE A 146 -4.10 6.06 14.71
N ALA A 147 -4.40 6.06 16.01
CA ALA A 147 -5.00 4.90 16.67
C ALA A 147 -6.51 5.10 16.80
N PHE A 148 -7.28 4.11 16.39
CA PHE A 148 -8.74 4.10 16.47
C PHE A 148 -9.25 2.74 16.91
N LYS A 149 -10.50 2.70 17.34
CA LYS A 149 -11.19 1.45 17.70
C LYS A 149 -12.40 1.25 16.81
N ASP A 150 -12.67 -0.01 16.48
CA ASP A 150 -13.91 -0.42 15.83
C ASP A 150 -15.11 -0.36 16.77
N GLU A 151 -16.31 -0.52 16.19
CA GLU A 151 -17.54 -0.78 16.94
C GLU A 151 -17.44 -2.07 17.79
N ASP A 152 -16.69 -3.07 17.30
CA ASP A 152 -16.38 -4.33 18.01
C ASP A 152 -15.28 -4.17 19.09
N GLY A 153 -14.72 -2.97 19.28
CA GLY A 153 -13.67 -2.70 20.25
C GLY A 153 -12.25 -3.12 19.85
N LYS A 154 -12.08 -3.66 18.63
CA LYS A 154 -10.77 -3.97 18.04
C LYS A 154 -9.96 -2.69 17.85
N LYS A 155 -8.66 -2.74 18.16
CA LYS A 155 -7.75 -1.59 18.06
C LYS A 155 -6.98 -1.64 16.75
N TYR A 156 -7.00 -0.53 16.05
CA TYR A 156 -6.25 -0.35 14.81
C TYR A 156 -5.28 0.81 14.96
N VAL A 157 -4.13 0.70 14.30
CA VAL A 157 -3.15 1.77 14.14
C VAL A 157 -2.87 1.96 12.66
N ALA A 158 -3.04 3.18 12.15
CA ALA A 158 -2.71 3.53 10.77
C ALA A 158 -1.60 4.57 10.72
N TYR A 159 -0.56 4.31 9.94
CA TYR A 159 0.48 5.26 9.60
C TYR A 159 0.16 5.90 8.25
N ILE A 160 0.18 7.23 8.20
CA ILE A 160 -0.08 8.02 6.99
C ILE A 160 0.91 9.18 6.87
N GLU A 161 1.19 9.61 5.64
CA GLU A 161 1.89 10.87 5.38
C GLU A 161 0.89 12.01 5.38
N ALA A 162 0.94 12.86 6.41
CA ALA A 162 -0.05 13.90 6.63
C ALA A 162 0.52 15.28 6.27
N PRO A 163 0.16 15.86 5.10
CA PRO A 163 0.58 17.21 4.76
C PRO A 163 -0.07 18.24 5.71
N GLN A 164 0.44 19.47 5.72
CA GLN A 164 -0.02 20.52 6.65
C GLN A 164 -1.54 20.76 6.63
N LYS A 165 -2.20 20.60 5.46
CA LYS A 165 -3.66 20.68 5.34
C LYS A 165 -4.37 19.60 6.16
N PHE A 166 -3.85 18.37 6.16
CA PHE A 166 -4.41 17.24 6.92
C PHE A 166 -4.25 17.48 8.42
N ILE A 167 -3.09 17.97 8.87
CA ILE A 167 -2.86 18.29 10.28
C ILE A 167 -3.87 19.34 10.79
N LYS A 168 -4.16 20.37 9.98
CA LYS A 168 -5.18 21.37 10.30
C LYS A 168 -6.58 20.74 10.42
N LEU A 169 -6.94 19.84 9.52
CA LEU A 169 -8.23 19.14 9.57
C LEU A 169 -8.33 18.18 10.76
N PHE A 170 -7.25 17.47 11.09
CA PHE A 170 -7.22 16.61 12.29
C PHE A 170 -7.44 17.42 13.57
N LYS A 171 -6.81 18.60 13.68
CA LYS A 171 -7.07 19.51 14.80
C LYS A 171 -8.49 20.06 14.81
N PHE A 172 -9.05 20.36 13.64
CA PHE A 172 -10.40 20.89 13.53
C PHE A 172 -11.46 19.87 13.98
N TYR A 173 -11.32 18.62 13.57
CA TYR A 173 -12.29 17.55 13.88
C TYR A 173 -12.03 16.85 15.22
N ASN A 174 -10.79 16.82 15.70
CA ASN A 174 -10.43 16.18 16.96
C ASN A 174 -9.18 16.83 17.60
N SER A 175 -9.37 18.04 18.14
CA SER A 175 -8.30 18.81 18.79
C SER A 175 -7.70 18.11 20.01
N THR A 176 -8.48 17.28 20.71
CA THR A 176 -8.06 16.60 21.95
C THR A 176 -7.13 15.43 21.66
N ALA A 177 -7.40 14.64 20.62
CA ALA A 177 -6.55 13.52 20.23
C ALA A 177 -5.31 13.94 19.44
N CYS A 178 -5.36 15.11 18.76
CA CYS A 178 -4.27 15.60 17.91
C CYS A 178 -3.14 16.27 18.71
N LYS A 179 -2.02 15.55 18.86
CA LYS A 179 -0.79 16.02 19.50
C LYS A 179 0.26 16.53 18.52
N VAL A 180 -0.06 16.61 17.24
CA VAL A 180 0.86 17.07 16.19
C VAL A 180 0.93 18.60 16.19
N THR A 181 2.12 19.20 16.28
CA THR A 181 2.30 20.65 16.12
C THR A 181 2.56 21.00 14.66
N VAL A 182 1.89 22.03 14.15
CA VAL A 182 2.16 22.58 12.81
C VAL A 182 3.49 23.32 12.91
N LYS A 183 4.52 22.83 12.22
CA LYS A 183 5.79 23.56 12.05
C LYS A 183 5.65 24.66 11.01
#